data_AF-A0A3N5H9Z5-F1
#
_entry.id   AF-A0A3N5H9Z5-F1
#
_cell.length_a   1.000
_cell.length_b   1.000
_cell.length_c   1.000
_cell.angle_alpha   90.00
_cell.angle_beta   90.00
_cell.angle_gamma   90.00
#
_symmetry.space_group_name_H-M   'P 1'
#
loop_
_entity.id
_entity.type
_entity.pdbx_description
1 polymer ?
#
loop_
_entity_poly.entity_id
_entity_poly.type
_entity_poly.pdbx_seq_one_letter_code
_entity_poly.pdbx_strand_id
1 'polypeptide(L)'
;MTLFSGSCATLVSSVSDDGVDASVDNSYQARKESGRCVQRGCPNLADEDCLRCSEHRAALNESSRIYQERRRTKSNALCLLCCRRERVKGRSRCAVCLIASGRARKPGVDSSVDNKGDRLSARMIPWENSPTNAGRIRLRGGKRGAPSIDDCDDFDRKILDTGIERYREGVAYLASPEGKALTDADRDAARMAALGQLTLALRAGEEIVERHRYHKRRDAEQAKVRQARERVQDKRLRALARLVSK
;
A
#
# COMPACT_ATOMS: atom_id res chain seq x y z
N MET A 1 -60.51 20.37 23.42
CA MET A 1 -61.47 21.49 23.28
C MET A 1 -61.13 22.54 24.31
N THR A 2 -61.37 23.82 23.97
CA THR A 2 -60.97 25.10 24.62
C THR A 2 -59.46 25.40 24.53
N LEU A 3 -58.94 26.23 23.60
CA LEU A 3 -59.18 27.64 23.25
C LEU A 3 -59.09 28.58 24.45
N PHE A 4 -57.97 29.31 24.54
CA PHE A 4 -57.94 30.66 25.07
C PHE A 4 -57.05 31.54 24.19
N SER A 5 -57.70 32.50 23.56
CA SER A 5 -57.12 33.67 22.91
C SER A 5 -56.79 34.74 23.96
N GLY A 6 -55.72 35.48 23.72
CA GLY A 6 -55.34 36.66 24.51
C GLY A 6 -54.49 37.57 23.63
N SER A 7 -55.09 38.68 23.23
CA SER A 7 -54.65 39.61 22.18
C SER A 7 -53.76 40.73 22.72
N CYS A 8 -52.94 41.28 21.81
CA CYS A 8 -52.38 42.64 21.73
C CYS A 8 -51.67 43.29 22.94
N ALA A 9 -50.36 43.49 22.79
CA ALA A 9 -49.74 44.79 23.06
C ALA A 9 -48.56 45.02 22.10
N THR A 10 -48.78 45.91 21.15
CA THR A 10 -47.78 46.48 20.24
C THR A 10 -46.84 47.37 21.04
N LEU A 11 -45.55 47.06 21.08
CA LEU A 11 -44.51 48.02 21.39
C LEU A 11 -43.52 48.05 20.23
N VAL A 12 -43.77 49.01 19.35
CA VAL A 12 -42.81 49.51 18.38
C VAL A 12 -41.69 50.16 19.19
N SER A 13 -40.48 49.61 19.10
CA SER A 13 -39.26 50.34 19.39
C SER A 13 -38.27 50.02 18.29
N SER A 14 -38.21 50.97 17.37
CA SER A 14 -37.18 51.20 16.37
C SER A 14 -35.78 51.06 16.96
N VAL A 15 -35.05 50.04 16.53
CA VAL A 15 -33.58 50.07 16.56
C VAL A 15 -33.06 49.32 15.33
N SER A 16 -32.57 50.12 14.38
CA SER A 16 -31.59 49.81 13.34
C SER A 16 -31.72 48.48 12.61
N ASP A 17 -32.37 48.57 11.46
CA ASP A 17 -32.18 47.72 10.29
C ASP A 17 -30.76 47.96 9.74
N ASP A 18 -29.74 47.44 10.45
CA ASP A 18 -28.40 47.28 9.90
C ASP A 18 -28.36 45.94 9.18
N GLY A 19 -28.45 46.03 7.85
CA GLY A 19 -28.43 44.89 6.93
C GLY A 19 -27.35 43.89 7.28
N VAL A 20 -27.77 42.73 7.83
CA VAL A 20 -26.90 41.57 7.92
C VAL A 20 -27.01 40.84 6.59
N ASP A 21 -26.15 41.27 5.68
CA ASP A 21 -25.86 40.69 4.38
C ASP A 21 -25.84 39.15 4.47
N ALA A 22 -26.95 38.52 4.06
CA ALA A 22 -27.16 37.07 4.03
C ALA A 22 -26.39 36.41 2.87
N SER A 23 -25.20 36.89 2.56
CA SER A 23 -24.39 36.49 1.40
C SER A 23 -22.95 36.10 1.73
N VAL A 24 -22.52 36.19 3.00
CA VAL A 24 -21.14 35.81 3.35
C VAL A 24 -21.05 34.29 3.56
N ASP A 25 -20.96 33.56 2.45
CA ASP A 25 -20.27 32.28 2.40
C ASP A 25 -18.80 32.53 2.74
N ASN A 26 -18.57 32.77 4.03
CA ASN A 26 -17.28 33.13 4.61
C ASN A 26 -16.44 31.87 4.53
N SER A 27 -15.63 31.79 3.48
CA SER A 27 -14.72 30.69 3.22
C SER A 27 -13.91 30.40 4.49
N TYR A 28 -13.48 29.14 4.65
CA TYR A 28 -12.64 28.73 5.79
C TYR A 28 -11.48 29.71 6.04
N GLN A 29 -10.89 30.22 4.95
CA GLN A 29 -9.79 31.15 4.95
C GLN A 29 -10.17 32.53 5.52
N ALA A 30 -11.30 33.11 5.12
CA ALA A 30 -11.78 34.39 5.62
C ALA A 30 -12.12 34.35 7.13
N ARG A 31 -12.66 33.22 7.62
CA ARG A 31 -12.89 33.03 9.06
C ARG A 31 -11.59 32.92 9.86
N LYS A 32 -10.61 32.21 9.32
CA LYS A 32 -9.29 32.08 9.92
C LYS A 32 -8.58 33.44 10.02
N GLU A 33 -8.63 34.24 8.95
CA GLU A 33 -7.99 35.57 8.89
C GLU A 33 -8.66 36.59 9.82
N SER A 34 -9.98 36.47 10.04
CA SER A 34 -10.73 37.33 10.98
C SER A 34 -10.67 36.90 12.44
N GLY A 35 -9.89 35.87 12.80
CA GLY A 35 -9.81 35.35 14.17
C GLY A 35 -11.10 34.70 14.67
N ARG A 36 -12.02 34.35 13.76
CA ARG A 36 -13.29 33.68 14.09
C ARG A 36 -13.14 32.17 14.06
N CYS A 37 -14.02 31.49 14.78
CA CYS A 37 -14.10 30.04 14.75
C CYS A 37 -14.27 29.54 13.31
N VAL A 38 -13.39 28.63 12.87
CA VAL A 38 -13.42 28.10 11.50
C VAL A 38 -14.60 27.15 11.23
N GLN A 39 -15.35 26.76 12.27
CA GLN A 39 -16.55 25.94 12.12
C GLN A 39 -17.60 26.69 11.31
N ARG A 40 -18.16 26.03 10.30
CA ARG A 40 -19.14 26.65 9.41
C ARG A 40 -20.35 27.18 10.20
N GLY A 41 -20.66 28.46 10.03
CA GLY A 41 -21.80 29.13 10.67
C GLY A 41 -21.59 29.49 12.14
N CYS A 42 -20.40 29.28 12.71
CA CYS A 42 -20.13 29.72 14.09
C CYS A 42 -19.76 31.21 14.12
N PRO A 43 -20.48 32.04 14.89
CA PRO A 43 -20.18 33.48 15.02
C PRO A 43 -19.08 33.78 16.04
N ASN A 44 -18.70 32.79 16.88
CA ASN A 44 -17.80 33.00 18.01
C ASN A 44 -16.33 33.19 17.58
N LEU A 45 -15.56 33.89 18.40
CA LEU A 45 -14.11 34.03 18.21
C LEU A 45 -13.39 32.69 18.44
N ALA A 46 -12.25 32.54 17.78
CA ALA A 46 -11.36 31.41 18.01
C ALA A 46 -10.64 31.55 19.36
N ASP A 47 -10.33 30.43 20.02
CA ASP A 47 -9.48 30.44 21.22
C ASP A 47 -8.02 30.78 20.83
N GLU A 48 -7.23 31.34 21.76
CA GLU A 48 -5.83 31.75 21.49
C GLU A 48 -4.97 30.61 20.92
N ASP A 49 -5.18 29.39 21.39
CA ASP A 49 -4.40 28.20 20.99
C ASP A 49 -5.03 27.38 19.85
N CYS A 50 -6.21 27.75 19.36
CA CYS A 50 -6.98 26.91 18.45
C CYS A 50 -7.80 27.71 17.44
N LEU A 51 -7.90 27.23 16.21
CA LEU A 51 -8.75 27.82 15.18
C LEU A 51 -10.27 27.71 15.47
N ARG A 52 -10.67 27.13 16.61
CA ARG A 52 -12.06 26.90 17.00
C ARG A 52 -12.32 27.57 18.35
N CYS A 53 -13.58 27.97 18.59
CA CYS A 53 -14.02 28.39 19.92
C CYS A 53 -14.02 27.20 20.90
N SER A 54 -14.02 27.52 22.19
CA SER A 54 -14.07 26.57 23.32
C SER A 54 -15.11 25.45 23.15
N GLU A 55 -16.34 25.78 22.74
CA GLU A 55 -17.42 24.79 22.53
C GLU A 55 -17.08 23.79 21.41
N HIS A 56 -16.66 24.28 20.24
CA HIS A 56 -16.31 23.41 19.11
C HIS A 56 -15.00 22.65 19.33
N ARG A 57 -14.10 23.18 20.17
CA ARG A 57 -12.92 22.46 20.65
C ARG A 57 -13.31 21.32 21.59
N ALA A 58 -14.20 21.56 22.55
CA ALA A 58 -14.71 20.53 23.45
C ALA A 58 -15.46 19.43 22.68
N ALA A 59 -16.32 19.80 21.73
CA ALA A 59 -17.03 18.84 20.87
C ALA A 59 -16.06 18.00 20.00
N LEU A 60 -14.99 18.61 19.48
CA LEU A 60 -13.95 17.89 18.73
C LEU A 60 -13.18 16.91 19.63
N ASN A 61 -12.85 17.32 20.85
CA ASN A 61 -12.17 16.46 21.82
C ASN A 61 -13.04 15.27 22.21
N GLU A 62 -14.32 15.49 22.48
CA GLU A 62 -15.26 14.44 22.84
C GLU A 62 -15.46 13.43 21.70
N SER A 63 -15.70 13.92 20.48
CA SER A 63 -15.83 13.05 19.30
C SER A 63 -14.55 12.27 19.01
N SER A 64 -13.37 12.88 19.20
CA SER A 64 -12.07 12.21 19.08
C SER A 64 -11.88 11.13 20.14
N ARG A 65 -12.30 11.38 21.38
CA ARG A 65 -12.29 10.41 22.48
C ARG A 65 -13.17 9.21 22.17
N ILE A 66 -14.43 9.45 21.79
CA ILE A 66 -15.39 8.40 21.40
C ILE A 66 -14.84 7.59 20.21
N TYR A 67 -14.25 8.24 19.21
CA TYR A 67 -13.64 7.56 18.08
C TYR A 67 -12.49 6.65 18.51
N GLN A 68 -11.59 7.13 19.37
CA GLN A 68 -10.50 6.33 19.91
C GLN A 68 -11.00 5.15 20.75
N GLU A 69 -12.04 5.35 21.56
CA GLU A 69 -12.67 4.30 22.37
C GLU A 69 -13.33 3.22 21.50
N ARG A 70 -14.10 3.62 20.49
CA ARG A 70 -14.66 2.72 19.46
C ARG A 70 -13.56 1.97 18.70
N ARG A 71 -12.44 2.64 18.41
CA ARG A 71 -11.28 2.01 17.77
C ARG A 71 -10.62 0.98 18.68
N ARG A 72 -10.49 1.26 19.98
CA ARG A 72 -9.93 0.33 20.99
C ARG A 72 -10.82 -0.90 21.19
N THR A 73 -12.14 -0.71 21.26
CA THR A 73 -13.11 -1.80 21.41
C THR A 73 -13.21 -2.66 20.14
N LYS A 74 -13.24 -2.07 18.94
CA LYS A 74 -13.22 -2.83 17.67
C LYS A 74 -11.88 -3.51 17.36
N SER A 75 -10.74 -2.97 17.81
CA SER A 75 -9.41 -3.53 17.49
C SER A 75 -9.02 -4.76 18.31
N ASN A 76 -9.77 -5.08 19.38
CA ASN A 76 -9.49 -6.23 20.23
C ASN A 76 -9.92 -7.58 19.63
N ALA A 77 -10.77 -7.60 18.60
CA ALA A 77 -11.13 -8.84 17.92
C ALA A 77 -10.75 -8.82 16.44
N LEU A 78 -10.73 -7.66 15.79
CA LEU A 78 -10.55 -7.58 14.34
C LEU A 78 -9.10 -7.46 13.90
N CYS A 79 -8.82 -7.95 12.70
CA CYS A 79 -7.53 -7.86 12.02
C CYS A 79 -7.13 -6.39 11.84
N LEU A 80 -5.92 -6.02 12.29
CA LEU A 80 -5.41 -4.65 12.16
C LEU A 80 -5.07 -4.23 10.72
N LEU A 81 -5.05 -5.17 9.77
CA LEU A 81 -4.78 -4.88 8.35
C LEU A 81 -6.06 -4.70 7.54
N CYS A 82 -6.96 -5.68 7.57
CA CYS A 82 -8.17 -5.64 6.75
C CYS A 82 -9.39 -5.09 7.50
N CYS A 83 -9.34 -4.96 8.84
CA CYS A 83 -10.42 -4.46 9.69
C CYS A 83 -11.77 -5.18 9.54
N ARG A 84 -11.81 -6.35 8.87
CA ARG A 84 -13.04 -7.07 8.50
C ARG A 84 -13.18 -8.41 9.22
N ARG A 85 -12.11 -9.18 9.31
CA ARG A 85 -12.10 -10.54 9.87
C ARG A 85 -11.49 -10.55 11.26
N GLU A 86 -11.86 -11.53 12.06
CA GLU A 86 -11.27 -11.73 13.38
C GLU A 86 -9.78 -12.07 13.28
N ARG A 87 -9.01 -11.59 14.25
CA ARG A 87 -7.59 -11.87 14.39
C ARG A 87 -7.38 -13.27 14.95
N VAL A 88 -6.31 -13.93 14.51
CA VAL A 88 -5.90 -15.20 15.13
C VAL A 88 -5.43 -14.91 16.56
N LYS A 89 -5.79 -15.75 17.53
CA LYS A 89 -5.39 -15.60 18.94
C LYS A 89 -3.86 -15.45 19.04
N GLY A 90 -3.39 -14.45 19.80
CA GLY A 90 -1.96 -14.14 19.94
C GLY A 90 -1.32 -13.45 18.72
N ARG A 91 -2.10 -13.08 17.69
CA ARG A 91 -1.62 -12.36 16.50
C ARG A 91 -2.41 -11.08 16.27
N SER A 92 -1.80 -10.13 15.54
CA SER A 92 -2.41 -8.84 15.19
C SER A 92 -3.23 -8.86 13.89
N ARG A 93 -3.31 -10.02 13.21
CA ARG A 93 -3.90 -10.17 11.87
C ARG A 93 -4.78 -11.42 11.79
N CYS A 94 -5.76 -11.41 10.88
CA CYS A 94 -6.54 -12.60 10.54
C CYS A 94 -5.71 -13.60 9.73
N ALA A 95 -6.16 -14.86 9.68
CA ALA A 95 -5.53 -15.95 8.92
C ALA A 95 -5.24 -15.56 7.46
N VAL A 96 -6.24 -14.98 6.77
CA VAL A 96 -6.12 -14.51 5.38
C VAL A 96 -4.95 -13.53 5.20
N CYS A 97 -4.87 -12.51 6.05
CA CYS A 97 -3.83 -11.50 5.99
C CYS A 97 -2.46 -12.05 6.42
N LEU A 98 -2.41 -13.05 7.31
CA LEU A 98 -1.16 -13.72 7.68
C LEU A 98 -0.60 -14.51 6.50
N ILE A 99 -1.43 -15.30 5.82
CA ILE A 99 -1.05 -16.07 4.62
C ILE A 99 -0.61 -15.12 3.50
N ALA A 100 -1.43 -14.13 3.17
CA ALA A 100 -1.13 -13.17 2.11
C ALA A 100 0.16 -12.37 2.35
N SER A 101 0.57 -12.20 3.62
CA SER A 101 1.79 -11.48 3.97
C SER A 101 3.00 -12.37 4.26
N GLY A 102 2.90 -13.70 4.08
CA GLY A 102 3.97 -14.65 4.40
C GLY A 102 4.34 -14.66 5.88
N ARG A 103 3.32 -14.55 6.74
CA ARG A 103 3.44 -14.57 8.21
C ARG A 103 2.63 -15.68 8.83
N ALA A 104 2.12 -16.59 8.01
CA ALA A 104 1.53 -17.83 8.48
C ALA A 104 2.62 -18.67 9.15
N ARG A 105 2.24 -19.44 10.18
CA ARG A 105 3.21 -20.19 10.98
C ARG A 105 3.88 -21.26 10.11
N LYS A 106 5.22 -21.29 10.08
CA LYS A 106 5.98 -22.37 9.43
C LYS A 106 5.81 -23.67 10.24
N PRO A 107 5.48 -24.81 9.62
CA PRO A 107 5.48 -26.09 10.32
C PRO A 107 6.93 -26.46 10.72
N GLY A 108 7.12 -26.93 11.95
CA GLY A 108 8.40 -27.51 12.41
C GLY A 108 9.43 -26.54 13.01
N VAL A 109 9.12 -25.26 13.18
CA VAL A 109 9.99 -24.32 13.92
C VAL A 109 9.45 -24.17 15.34
N ASP A 110 10.12 -24.81 16.29
CA ASP A 110 9.87 -24.59 17.72
C ASP A 110 9.99 -23.11 18.05
N SER A 111 9.03 -22.61 18.83
CA SER A 111 8.88 -21.20 19.20
C SER A 111 9.96 -20.69 20.17
N SER A 112 11.02 -21.46 20.42
CA SER A 112 12.04 -21.13 21.41
C SER A 112 13.09 -20.12 20.93
N VAL A 113 13.17 -19.81 19.63
CA VAL A 113 14.15 -18.84 19.10
C VAL A 113 13.57 -17.98 17.97
N ASP A 114 12.42 -17.33 18.18
CA ASP A 114 12.05 -16.16 17.36
C ASP A 114 12.70 -14.92 18.00
N ASN A 115 14.04 -14.88 17.93
CA ASN A 115 14.81 -13.73 18.42
C ASN A 115 14.43 -12.53 17.56
N LYS A 116 13.70 -11.59 18.18
CA LYS A 116 13.44 -10.26 17.62
C LYS A 116 14.72 -9.61 17.09
N GLY A 117 15.87 -9.92 17.70
CA GLY A 117 17.22 -9.59 17.25
C GLY A 117 17.51 -10.11 15.85
N ASP A 118 17.41 -11.42 15.60
CA ASP A 118 17.67 -12.06 14.29
C ASP A 118 16.74 -11.53 13.18
N ARG A 119 15.49 -11.23 13.55
CA ARG A 119 14.49 -10.64 12.64
C ARG A 119 14.78 -9.17 12.30
N LEU A 120 15.42 -8.44 13.21
CA LEU A 120 15.85 -7.06 13.02
C LEU A 120 17.21 -7.01 12.32
N SER A 121 18.16 -7.88 12.64
CA SER A 121 19.45 -7.98 11.95
C SER A 121 19.30 -8.48 10.51
N ALA A 122 18.41 -9.43 10.22
CA ALA A 122 18.03 -9.77 8.84
C ALA A 122 17.37 -8.60 8.08
N ARG A 123 16.80 -7.62 8.80
CA ARG A 123 16.27 -6.36 8.23
C ARG A 123 17.30 -5.24 8.16
N MET A 124 18.39 -5.34 8.91
CA MET A 124 19.42 -4.32 9.08
C MET A 124 20.79 -4.84 8.64
N ILE A 125 20.86 -5.66 7.60
CA ILE A 125 22.15 -5.99 6.98
C ILE A 125 22.57 -4.74 6.19
N PRO A 126 23.67 -4.05 6.56
CA PRO A 126 24.28 -3.04 5.71
C PRO A 126 24.70 -3.73 4.40
N TRP A 127 24.55 -3.05 3.28
CA TRP A 127 24.72 -3.62 1.93
C TRP A 127 25.98 -4.49 1.76
N GLU A 128 27.08 -4.07 2.37
CA GLU A 128 28.40 -4.75 2.35
C GLU A 128 28.44 -6.14 3.00
N ASN A 129 27.44 -6.50 3.81
CA ASN A 129 27.41 -7.77 4.57
C ASN A 129 26.28 -8.72 4.14
N SER A 130 25.58 -8.46 3.04
CA SER A 130 24.55 -9.39 2.53
C SER A 130 25.20 -10.50 1.72
N PRO A 131 25.16 -11.77 2.15
CA PRO A 131 25.71 -12.89 1.38
C PRO A 131 25.00 -13.12 0.02
N THR A 132 23.93 -12.36 -0.26
CA THR A 132 23.15 -12.42 -1.50
C THR A 132 22.88 -11.04 -2.12
N ASN A 133 23.58 -9.97 -1.72
CA ASN A 133 23.38 -8.59 -2.22
C ASN A 133 21.92 -8.08 -2.23
N ALA A 134 21.03 -8.63 -1.40
CA ALA A 134 19.60 -8.40 -1.49
C ALA A 134 19.07 -7.43 -0.41
N GLY A 135 19.80 -6.35 -0.15
CA GLY A 135 19.24 -5.16 0.49
C GLY A 135 18.29 -4.43 -0.48
N ARG A 136 17.26 -3.75 0.04
CA ARG A 136 16.29 -2.97 -0.77
C ARG A 136 16.97 -2.25 -1.93
N ILE A 137 16.67 -2.66 -3.15
CA ILE A 137 16.97 -1.88 -4.36
C ILE A 137 16.12 -0.60 -4.27
N ARG A 138 16.69 0.47 -3.71
CA ARG A 138 16.43 1.78 -4.30
C ARG A 138 16.99 1.64 -5.70
N LEU A 139 16.11 1.50 -6.69
CA LEU A 139 16.46 1.71 -8.10
C LEU A 139 17.17 3.06 -8.10
N ARG A 140 18.51 3.06 -8.18
CA ARG A 140 19.27 4.30 -8.35
C ARG A 140 18.66 4.96 -9.58
N GLY A 141 18.15 6.17 -9.38
CA GLY A 141 17.22 6.82 -10.28
C GLY A 141 17.74 6.95 -11.72
N GLY A 142 16.77 7.17 -12.62
CA GLY A 142 17.02 7.78 -13.92
C GLY A 142 17.76 6.92 -14.95
N LYS A 143 17.86 7.51 -16.15
CA LYS A 143 18.28 6.92 -17.43
C LYS A 143 19.69 6.28 -17.49
N ARG A 144 20.38 6.00 -16.36
CA ARG A 144 21.80 5.53 -16.33
C ARG A 144 22.10 4.33 -15.42
N GLY A 145 21.10 3.63 -14.88
CA GLY A 145 21.35 2.52 -13.94
C GLY A 145 20.34 1.39 -14.06
N ALA A 146 20.04 0.95 -15.28
CA ALA A 146 19.23 -0.26 -15.44
C ALA A 146 19.97 -1.45 -14.79
N PRO A 147 19.29 -2.27 -13.96
CA PRO A 147 19.88 -3.47 -13.39
C PRO A 147 20.40 -4.39 -14.51
N SER A 148 21.45 -5.17 -14.21
CA SER A 148 21.95 -6.16 -15.17
C SER A 148 20.88 -7.22 -15.43
N ILE A 149 21.02 -7.97 -16.53
CA ILE A 149 20.11 -9.08 -16.83
C ILE A 149 20.16 -10.11 -15.69
N ASP A 150 21.35 -10.42 -15.18
CA ASP A 150 21.55 -11.37 -14.07
C ASP A 150 20.84 -10.88 -12.79
N ASP A 151 20.92 -9.58 -12.46
CA ASP A 151 20.19 -9.00 -11.32
C ASP A 151 18.66 -9.09 -11.49
N CYS A 152 18.19 -8.96 -12.74
CA CYS A 152 16.77 -9.12 -13.04
C CYS A 152 16.33 -10.57 -12.89
N ASP A 153 17.13 -11.51 -13.39
CA ASP A 153 16.86 -12.94 -13.31
C ASP A 153 16.87 -13.44 -11.85
N ASP A 154 17.79 -12.97 -11.02
CA ASP A 154 17.83 -13.26 -9.59
C ASP A 154 16.61 -12.70 -8.84
N PHE A 155 16.18 -11.47 -9.19
CA PHE A 155 14.99 -10.87 -8.62
C PHE A 155 13.72 -11.62 -9.03
N ASP A 156 13.61 -11.98 -10.30
CA ASP A 156 12.52 -12.73 -10.88
C ASP A 156 12.41 -14.14 -10.24
N ARG A 157 13.53 -14.85 -10.10
CA ARG A 157 13.60 -16.11 -9.34
C ARG A 157 13.14 -15.93 -7.90
N LYS A 158 13.59 -14.87 -7.23
CA LYS A 158 13.19 -14.60 -5.83
C LYS A 158 11.70 -14.34 -5.69
N ILE A 159 11.06 -13.65 -6.65
CA ILE A 159 9.60 -13.46 -6.67
C ILE A 159 8.91 -14.82 -6.74
N LEU A 160 9.34 -15.69 -7.66
CA LEU A 160 8.79 -17.03 -7.82
C LEU A 160 8.91 -17.86 -6.55
N ASP A 161 10.13 -17.96 -6.02
CA ASP A 161 10.43 -18.73 -4.82
C ASP A 161 9.62 -18.21 -3.62
N THR A 162 9.52 -16.89 -3.46
CA THR A 162 8.73 -16.28 -2.39
C THR A 162 7.24 -16.58 -2.52
N GLY A 163 6.69 -16.52 -3.73
CA GLY A 163 5.27 -16.83 -3.97
C GLY A 163 4.95 -18.31 -3.69
N ILE A 164 5.82 -19.22 -4.13
CA ILE A 164 5.71 -20.66 -3.86
C ILE A 164 5.85 -20.96 -2.37
N GLU A 165 6.82 -20.34 -1.68
CA GLU A 165 7.01 -20.51 -0.24
C GLU A 165 5.77 -20.05 0.53
N ARG A 166 5.21 -18.88 0.19
CA ARG A 166 3.97 -18.39 0.82
C ARG A 166 2.76 -19.27 0.58
N TYR A 167 2.65 -19.86 -0.62
CA TYR A 167 1.63 -20.86 -0.90
C TYR A 167 1.80 -22.08 0.02
N ARG A 168 3.01 -22.63 0.12
CA ARG A 168 3.32 -23.77 1.00
C ARG A 168 3.02 -23.46 2.47
N GLU A 169 3.41 -22.28 2.94
CA GLU A 169 3.08 -21.79 4.30
C GLU A 169 1.57 -21.69 4.51
N GLY A 170 0.83 -21.19 3.51
CA GLY A 170 -0.63 -21.11 3.57
C GLY A 170 -1.30 -22.47 3.66
N VAL A 171 -0.86 -23.44 2.86
CA VAL A 171 -1.35 -24.83 2.91
C VAL A 171 -1.04 -25.48 4.26
N ALA A 172 0.19 -25.31 4.75
CA ALA A 172 0.59 -25.83 6.06
C ALA A 172 -0.24 -25.21 7.21
N TYR A 173 -0.50 -23.91 7.14
CA TYR A 173 -1.35 -23.24 8.13
C TYR A 173 -2.78 -23.77 8.12
N LEU A 174 -3.36 -24.01 6.95
CA LEU A 174 -4.70 -24.60 6.82
C LEU A 174 -4.77 -26.03 7.39
N ALA A 175 -3.67 -26.78 7.33
CA ALA A 175 -3.55 -28.12 7.92
C ALA A 175 -3.33 -28.10 9.46
N SER A 176 -2.90 -26.96 10.01
CA SER A 176 -2.63 -26.81 11.44
C SER A 176 -3.91 -26.82 12.29
N PRO A 177 -3.82 -27.10 13.61
CA PRO A 177 -4.97 -27.01 14.52
C PRO A 177 -5.64 -25.63 14.49
N GLU A 178 -4.83 -24.57 14.36
CA GLU A 178 -5.30 -23.19 14.26
C GLU A 178 -6.14 -22.96 12.98
N GLY A 179 -5.72 -23.53 11.85
CA GLY A 179 -6.45 -23.48 10.58
C GLY A 179 -7.73 -24.33 10.59
N LYS A 180 -7.71 -25.47 11.28
CA LYS A 180 -8.89 -26.32 11.48
C LYS A 180 -9.94 -25.66 12.38
N ALA A 181 -9.52 -24.83 13.35
CA ALA A 181 -10.43 -24.10 14.22
C ALA A 181 -11.15 -22.90 13.56
N LEU A 182 -10.77 -22.52 12.34
CA LEU A 182 -11.45 -21.46 11.59
C LEU A 182 -12.86 -21.87 11.16
N THR A 183 -13.74 -20.88 11.00
CA THR A 183 -15.02 -21.05 10.31
C THR A 183 -14.79 -21.50 8.86
N ASP A 184 -15.75 -22.22 8.27
CA ASP A 184 -15.59 -22.69 6.88
C ASP A 184 -15.38 -21.52 5.90
N ALA A 185 -16.10 -20.41 6.09
CA ALA A 185 -15.94 -19.20 5.28
C ALA A 185 -14.55 -18.54 5.43
N ASP A 186 -13.95 -18.58 6.62
CA ASP A 186 -12.57 -18.10 6.83
C ASP A 186 -11.53 -19.06 6.28
N ARG A 187 -11.79 -20.37 6.38
CA ARG A 187 -10.92 -21.42 5.84
C ARG A 187 -10.88 -21.35 4.32
N ASP A 188 -12.02 -21.16 3.66
CA ASP A 188 -12.10 -20.98 2.21
C ASP A 188 -11.41 -19.69 1.76
N ALA A 189 -11.62 -18.58 2.48
CA ALA A 189 -10.91 -17.34 2.18
C ALA A 189 -9.39 -17.46 2.37
N ALA A 190 -8.94 -18.21 3.38
CA ALA A 190 -7.53 -18.50 3.61
C ALA A 190 -6.95 -19.42 2.52
N ARG A 191 -7.73 -20.40 2.04
CA ARG A 191 -7.40 -21.24 0.88
C ARG A 191 -7.23 -20.41 -0.39
N MET A 192 -8.18 -19.51 -0.66
CA MET A 192 -8.10 -18.60 -1.80
C MET A 192 -6.91 -17.65 -1.70
N ALA A 193 -6.56 -17.19 -0.50
CA ALA A 193 -5.37 -16.37 -0.30
C ALA A 193 -4.07 -17.14 -0.55
N ALA A 194 -3.99 -18.40 -0.13
CA ALA A 194 -2.85 -19.27 -0.43
C ALA A 194 -2.73 -19.51 -1.94
N LEU A 195 -3.83 -19.93 -2.59
CA LEU A 195 -3.88 -20.14 -4.03
C LEU A 195 -3.53 -18.86 -4.80
N GLY A 196 -3.98 -17.70 -4.34
CA GLY A 196 -3.62 -16.41 -4.94
C GLY A 196 -2.11 -16.14 -4.94
N GLN A 197 -1.35 -16.59 -3.94
CA GLN A 197 0.12 -16.48 -3.97
C GLN A 197 0.73 -17.38 -5.04
N LEU A 198 0.20 -18.59 -5.22
CA LEU A 198 0.65 -19.49 -6.29
C LEU A 198 0.31 -18.93 -7.67
N THR A 199 -0.89 -18.39 -7.87
CA THR A 199 -1.30 -17.73 -9.12
C THR A 199 -0.39 -16.55 -9.46
N LEU A 200 -0.03 -15.72 -8.47
CA LEU A 200 0.90 -14.62 -8.67
C LEU A 200 2.30 -15.12 -9.07
N ALA A 201 2.77 -16.21 -8.46
CA ALA A 201 4.03 -16.83 -8.85
C ALA A 201 3.98 -17.37 -10.28
N LEU A 202 2.94 -18.10 -10.65
CA LEU A 202 2.79 -18.64 -12.01
C LEU A 202 2.76 -17.53 -13.06
N ARG A 203 2.01 -16.45 -12.81
CA ARG A 203 1.97 -15.29 -13.71
C ARG A 203 3.33 -14.62 -13.86
N ALA A 204 4.06 -14.44 -12.76
CA ALA A 204 5.44 -13.95 -12.83
C ALA A 204 6.31 -14.87 -13.70
N GLY A 205 6.14 -16.20 -13.58
CA GLY A 205 6.84 -17.19 -14.39
C GLY A 205 6.53 -17.07 -15.89
N GLU A 206 5.27 -16.86 -16.24
CA GLU A 206 4.83 -16.61 -17.62
C GLU A 206 5.46 -15.34 -18.18
N GLU A 207 5.45 -14.24 -17.41
CA GLU A 207 6.07 -12.97 -17.79
C GLU A 207 7.59 -13.10 -18.02
N ILE A 208 8.28 -13.89 -17.19
CA ILE A 208 9.72 -14.20 -17.35
C ILE A 208 9.97 -14.97 -18.65
N VAL A 209 9.19 -16.03 -18.90
CA VAL A 209 9.32 -16.84 -20.11
C VAL A 209 9.04 -16.00 -21.36
N GLU A 210 8.03 -15.15 -21.34
CA GLU A 210 7.70 -14.25 -22.44
C GLU A 210 8.84 -13.26 -22.71
N ARG A 211 9.41 -12.67 -21.66
CA ARG A 211 10.56 -11.76 -21.76
C ARG A 211 11.77 -12.45 -22.37
N HIS A 212 12.13 -13.65 -21.91
CA HIS A 212 13.23 -14.41 -22.52
C HIS A 212 12.98 -14.77 -23.98
N ARG A 213 11.75 -15.15 -24.36
CA ARG A 213 11.38 -15.39 -25.76
C ARG A 213 11.51 -14.13 -26.61
N TYR A 214 11.12 -12.98 -26.07
CA TYR A 214 11.30 -11.69 -26.73
C TYR A 214 12.79 -11.37 -26.94
N HIS A 215 13.63 -11.51 -25.91
CA HIS A 215 15.07 -11.28 -26.01
C HIS A 215 15.73 -12.19 -27.04
N LYS A 216 15.46 -13.49 -27.02
CA LYS A 216 15.99 -14.44 -28.03
C LYS A 216 15.62 -14.05 -29.47
N ARG A 217 14.37 -13.62 -29.70
CA ARG A 217 13.94 -13.16 -31.03
C ARG A 217 14.69 -11.90 -31.46
N ARG A 218 14.82 -10.93 -30.54
CA ARG A 218 15.54 -9.67 -30.79
C ARG A 218 17.02 -9.92 -31.10
N ASP A 219 17.68 -10.79 -30.34
CA ASP A 219 19.11 -11.09 -30.53
C ASP A 219 19.35 -11.83 -31.86
N ALA A 220 18.45 -12.75 -32.23
CA ALA A 220 18.49 -13.40 -33.54
C ALA A 220 18.31 -12.41 -34.71
N GLU A 221 17.43 -11.42 -34.55
CA GLU A 221 17.22 -10.36 -35.54
C GLU A 221 18.45 -9.44 -35.65
N GLN A 222 19.02 -9.03 -34.52
CA GLN A 222 20.26 -8.23 -34.49
C GLN A 222 21.44 -8.98 -35.11
N ALA A 223 21.56 -10.30 -34.87
CA ALA A 223 22.57 -11.13 -35.51
C ALA A 223 22.42 -11.17 -37.03
N LYS A 224 21.20 -11.28 -37.55
CA LYS A 224 20.92 -11.20 -39.00
C LYS A 224 21.32 -9.84 -39.58
N VAL A 225 20.98 -8.75 -38.90
CA VAL A 225 21.35 -7.38 -39.32
C VAL A 225 22.87 -7.21 -39.34
N ARG A 226 23.57 -7.73 -38.33
CA ARG A 226 25.04 -7.71 -38.27
C ARG A 226 25.68 -8.47 -39.42
N GLN A 227 25.24 -9.71 -39.67
CA GLN A 227 25.74 -10.52 -40.80
C GLN A 227 25.47 -9.83 -42.15
N ALA A 228 24.33 -9.18 -42.32
CA ALA A 228 24.02 -8.42 -43.53
C ALA A 228 24.98 -7.23 -43.73
N ARG A 229 25.31 -6.50 -42.65
CA ARG A 229 26.29 -5.40 -42.68
C ARG A 229 27.70 -5.89 -43.03
N GLU A 230 28.15 -6.98 -42.40
CA GLU A 230 29.45 -7.61 -42.69
C GLU A 230 29.55 -8.02 -44.16
N ARG A 231 28.50 -8.64 -44.73
CA ARG A 231 28.46 -8.98 -46.16
C ARG A 231 28.55 -7.76 -47.09
N VAL A 232 27.90 -6.65 -46.72
CA VAL A 232 27.97 -5.41 -47.51
C VAL A 232 29.36 -4.80 -47.42
N GLN A 233 29.98 -4.82 -46.25
CA GLN A 233 31.35 -4.34 -46.03
C GLN A 233 32.36 -5.17 -46.82
N ASP A 234 32.26 -6.50 -46.79
CA ASP A 234 33.11 -7.40 -47.57
C ASP A 234 32.98 -7.15 -49.08
N LYS A 235 31.76 -6.95 -49.58
CA LYS A 235 31.53 -6.59 -50.99
C LYS A 235 32.23 -5.27 -51.35
N ARG A 236 32.15 -4.27 -50.49
CA ARG A 236 32.84 -2.98 -50.69
C ARG A 236 34.35 -3.14 -50.70
N LEU A 237 34.92 -3.88 -49.74
CA LEU A 237 36.36 -4.14 -49.67
C LEU A 237 36.86 -4.88 -50.91
N ARG A 238 36.14 -5.90 -51.38
CA ARG A 238 36.48 -6.62 -52.63
C ARG A 238 36.42 -5.71 -53.86
N ALA A 239 35.46 -4.80 -53.94
CA ALA A 239 35.36 -3.84 -55.03
C ALA A 239 36.54 -2.86 -55.03
N LEU A 240 36.93 -2.34 -53.86
CA LEU A 240 38.09 -1.47 -53.71
C LEU A 240 39.40 -2.17 -54.07
N ALA A 241 39.60 -3.41 -53.63
CA ALA A 241 40.80 -4.19 -53.98
C ALA A 241 40.97 -4.37 -55.50
N ARG A 242 39.85 -4.56 -56.23
CA ARG A 242 39.86 -4.65 -57.70
C ARG A 242 40.21 -3.33 -58.38
N LEU A 243 39.89 -2.19 -57.78
CA LEU A 243 40.22 -0.87 -58.32
C LEU A 243 41.70 -0.53 -58.11
N VAL A 244 42.29 -0.96 -56.99
CA VAL A 244 43.71 -0.72 -56.68
C VAL A 244 44.65 -1.63 -57.48
N SER A 245 44.16 -2.78 -57.96
CA SER A 245 44.95 -3.74 -58.75
C SER A 245 44.99 -3.44 -60.25
N LYS A 246 44.43 -2.31 -60.69
CA LYS A 246 44.47 -1.81 -62.07
C LYS A 246 45.30 -0.55 -62.14
#